data_AF-A0A9J7BTK3-F1
#
_entry.id   AF-A0A9J7BTK3-F1
#
_cell.length_a   1.000
_cell.length_b   1.000
_cell.length_c   1.000
_cell.angle_alpha   90.00
_cell.angle_beta   90.00
_cell.angle_gamma   90.00
#
_symmetry.space_group_name_H-M   'P 1'
#
loop_
_entity.id
_entity.type
_entity.pdbx_description
1 polymer ?
#
loop_
_entity_poly.entity_id
_entity_poly.type
_entity_poly.pdbx_seq_one_letter_code
_entity_poly.pdbx_strand_id
1 'polypeptide(L)'
;MSREQATGNREQGVISGPRSVIRFLGSVRSTGSPLTGKVAMLLGASALLLMAGCRQDMHNQPKMIPQRGSEMFADGRGARPQVVNTVARGQLDETSYYYTGVVQGANGYREEKDQLPFPVTLDVLHRGEERFNIYCTPCHSRVGNGLGEIVQRGYKPAANLHDQVRTAQPLSHYFYVMTHGYGAMPDYSAQLTPADRWAVAAYIRALQLSQAANQSDVPAGTQVESLKDVAAQEKLPDSFAQAWNLPGTAVYANQAPAQKEGTPAMGPANTADPVQINKGAAGKK
;
A
#
# COMPACT_ATOMS: atom_id res chain seq x y z
N MET A 1 30.69 5.09 -17.66
CA MET A 1 30.90 4.49 -16.33
C MET A 1 30.08 3.21 -16.27
N SER A 2 30.74 2.11 -16.63
CA SER A 2 30.16 0.77 -16.70
C SER A 2 30.21 0.09 -15.34
N ARG A 3 29.17 -0.66 -14.98
CA ARG A 3 29.16 -1.79 -14.03
C ARG A 3 27.83 -2.52 -14.22
N GLU A 4 27.83 -3.60 -15.00
CA GLU A 4 28.07 -5.00 -14.59
C GLU A 4 26.85 -5.66 -13.94
N GLN A 5 26.22 -6.50 -14.74
CA GLN A 5 25.19 -7.47 -14.37
C GLN A 5 25.85 -8.65 -13.66
N ALA A 6 25.38 -8.99 -12.47
CA ALA A 6 25.80 -10.19 -11.77
C ALA A 6 25.04 -11.42 -12.30
N THR A 7 25.69 -12.18 -13.20
CA THR A 7 25.31 -13.55 -13.54
C THR A 7 25.91 -14.50 -12.51
N GLY A 8 25.07 -15.13 -11.69
CA GLY A 8 25.49 -16.16 -10.74
C GLY A 8 25.79 -17.48 -11.46
N ASN A 9 27.06 -17.72 -11.79
CA ASN A 9 27.58 -19.03 -12.20
C ASN A 9 27.80 -19.89 -10.95
N ARG A 10 27.15 -21.05 -10.86
CA ARG A 10 27.38 -22.01 -9.78
C ARG A 10 28.43 -23.03 -10.24
N GLU A 11 29.69 -22.74 -9.93
CA GLU A 11 30.81 -23.65 -10.18
C GLU A 11 30.71 -24.93 -9.33
N GLN A 12 31.09 -26.03 -9.95
CA GLN A 12 31.17 -27.36 -9.37
C GLN A 12 32.45 -27.44 -8.53
N GLY A 13 32.29 -27.44 -7.20
CA GLY A 13 33.38 -27.67 -6.26
C GLY A 13 33.72 -29.17 -6.17
N VAL A 14 34.83 -29.55 -6.80
CA VAL A 14 35.53 -30.81 -6.54
C VAL A 14 36.25 -30.67 -5.20
N ILE A 15 35.89 -31.49 -4.20
CA ILE A 15 36.63 -31.61 -2.94
C ILE A 15 37.24 -33.01 -2.84
N SER A 16 38.56 -33.01 -2.70
CA SER A 16 39.46 -34.14 -2.54
C SER A 16 39.46 -34.72 -1.11
N GLY A 17 39.35 -36.06 -1.02
CA GLY A 17 39.88 -36.93 0.05
C GLY A 17 39.23 -36.84 1.45
N PRO A 18 39.15 -37.95 2.22
CA PRO A 18 40.37 -38.64 2.61
C PRO A 18 40.32 -40.19 2.66
N ARG A 19 41.56 -40.71 2.67
CA ARG A 19 42.13 -41.96 3.19
C ARG A 19 41.28 -42.99 3.95
N SER A 20 41.80 -44.22 3.80
CA SER A 20 41.74 -45.38 4.70
C SER A 20 40.57 -46.33 4.57
N VAL A 21 40.86 -47.37 3.79
CA VAL A 21 40.29 -48.71 3.83
C VAL A 21 40.33 -49.25 5.26
N ILE A 22 39.17 -49.42 5.87
CA ILE A 22 38.97 -50.41 6.94
C ILE A 22 37.87 -51.35 6.44
N ARG A 23 38.30 -52.51 5.92
CA ARG A 23 37.44 -53.69 5.73
C ARG A 23 37.05 -54.19 7.12
N PHE A 24 35.87 -53.82 7.60
CA PHE A 24 35.21 -54.56 8.66
C PHE A 24 34.35 -55.65 8.01
N LEU A 25 34.92 -56.85 7.87
CA LEU A 25 34.17 -58.08 7.63
C LEU A 25 33.45 -58.46 8.94
N GLY A 26 32.42 -57.70 9.28
CA GLY A 26 31.47 -58.05 10.32
C GLY A 26 30.33 -58.85 9.69
N SER A 27 30.41 -60.18 9.80
CA SER A 27 29.26 -61.06 9.55
C SER A 27 28.18 -60.75 10.59
N VAL A 28 27.30 -59.78 10.29
CA VAL A 28 26.05 -59.59 11.03
C VAL A 28 25.15 -60.76 10.66
N ARG A 29 25.18 -61.82 11.48
CA ARG A 29 24.12 -62.83 11.47
C ARG A 29 22.84 -62.11 11.90
N SER A 30 22.00 -61.82 10.93
CA SER A 30 20.62 -61.40 11.15
C SER A 30 19.89 -62.50 11.92
N THR A 31 19.77 -62.32 13.24
CA THR A 31 18.77 -63.00 14.07
C THR A 31 17.50 -62.15 14.12
N GLY A 32 17.04 -61.68 12.95
CA GLY A 32 15.73 -61.08 12.82
C GLY A 32 14.68 -62.18 12.77
N SER A 33 13.77 -62.21 13.75
CA SER A 33 12.54 -63.01 13.64
C SER A 33 11.87 -62.71 12.29
N PRO A 34 11.36 -63.72 11.57
CA PRO A 34 10.76 -63.52 10.24
C PRO A 34 9.57 -62.54 10.24
N LEU A 35 9.06 -62.16 11.41
CA LEU A 35 8.00 -61.16 11.57
C LEU A 35 8.46 -59.71 11.34
N THR A 36 9.63 -59.30 11.85
CA THR A 36 10.10 -57.89 11.76
C THR A 36 10.53 -57.51 10.35
N GLY A 37 11.15 -58.44 9.60
CA GLY A 37 11.48 -58.23 8.18
C GLY A 37 10.24 -58.09 7.28
N LYS A 38 9.18 -58.85 7.57
CA LYS A 38 7.91 -58.79 6.83
C LYS A 38 7.15 -57.49 7.07
N VAL A 39 7.15 -56.97 8.30
CA VAL A 39 6.50 -55.68 8.63
C VAL A 39 7.21 -54.50 7.96
N ALA A 40 8.55 -54.49 7.96
CA ALA A 40 9.32 -53.46 7.25
C ALA A 40 9.09 -53.50 5.73
N MET A 41 8.99 -54.70 5.15
CA MET A 41 8.70 -54.88 3.72
C MET A 41 7.28 -54.43 3.36
N LEU A 42 6.29 -54.71 4.22
CA LEU A 42 4.90 -54.28 4.04
C LEU A 42 4.74 -52.75 4.17
N LEU A 43 5.42 -52.12 5.12
CA LEU A 43 5.45 -50.66 5.25
C LEU A 43 6.14 -49.99 4.06
N GLY A 44 7.26 -50.55 3.59
CA GLY A 44 7.95 -50.09 2.38
C GLY A 44 7.11 -50.22 1.11
N ALA A 45 6.42 -51.36 0.94
CA ALA A 45 5.50 -51.57 -0.17
C ALA A 45 4.28 -50.63 -0.11
N SER A 46 3.74 -50.38 1.08
CA SER A 46 2.61 -49.45 1.29
C SER A 46 3.01 -48.01 0.98
N ALA A 47 4.21 -47.57 1.37
CA ALA A 47 4.73 -46.26 1.03
C ALA A 47 4.95 -46.08 -0.48
N LEU A 48 5.44 -47.11 -1.18
CA LEU A 48 5.57 -47.11 -2.65
C LEU A 48 4.22 -47.04 -3.36
N LEU A 49 3.19 -47.73 -2.84
CA LEU A 49 1.81 -47.65 -3.36
C LEU A 49 1.19 -46.27 -3.17
N LEU A 50 1.45 -45.60 -2.03
CA LEU A 50 0.98 -44.23 -1.79
C LEU A 50 1.66 -43.21 -2.72
N MET A 51 2.95 -43.40 -3.04
CA MET A 51 3.67 -42.53 -3.99
C MET A 51 3.25 -42.77 -5.45
N ALA A 52 2.79 -43.99 -5.79
CA ALA A 52 2.29 -44.32 -7.13
C ALA A 52 0.94 -43.65 -7.48
N GLY A 53 0.19 -43.18 -6.47
CA GLY A 53 -1.06 -42.44 -6.64
C GLY A 53 -0.89 -40.96 -7.01
N CYS A 54 0.32 -40.40 -6.84
CA CYS A 54 0.60 -39.00 -7.16
C CYS A 54 0.75 -38.80 -8.68
N ARG A 55 -0.37 -38.66 -9.40
CA ARG A 55 -0.39 -38.31 -10.83
C ARG A 55 -0.54 -36.80 -11.04
N GLN A 56 0.32 -36.21 -11.86
CA GLN A 56 0.33 -34.78 -12.19
C GLN A 56 -0.26 -34.47 -13.58
N ASP A 57 -1.21 -35.29 -14.05
CA ASP A 57 -1.70 -35.30 -15.44
C ASP A 57 -2.24 -33.94 -15.93
N MET A 58 -3.06 -33.27 -15.10
CA MET A 58 -3.68 -31.97 -15.42
C MET A 58 -3.42 -30.88 -14.38
N HIS A 59 -2.42 -31.06 -13.51
CA HIS A 59 -2.04 -30.05 -12.53
C HIS A 59 -1.35 -28.87 -13.21
N ASN A 60 -0.46 -29.17 -14.17
CA ASN A 60 0.23 -28.19 -15.00
C ASN A 60 -0.25 -28.31 -16.45
N GLN A 61 -1.39 -27.69 -16.74
CA GLN A 61 -1.96 -27.70 -18.09
C GLN A 61 -1.13 -26.83 -19.05
N PRO A 62 -1.02 -27.19 -20.34
CA PRO A 62 -0.29 -26.43 -21.36
C PRO A 62 -1.11 -25.21 -21.85
N LYS A 63 -1.55 -24.36 -20.93
CA LYS A 63 -2.23 -23.08 -21.20
C LYS A 63 -1.64 -21.97 -20.34
N MET A 64 -1.71 -20.74 -20.83
CA MET A 64 -1.31 -19.58 -20.04
C MET A 64 -2.48 -19.13 -19.17
N ILE A 65 -2.26 -19.10 -17.85
CA ILE A 65 -3.19 -18.53 -16.87
C ILE A 65 -2.63 -17.20 -16.37
N PRO A 66 -3.45 -16.31 -15.76
CA PRO A 66 -2.97 -15.04 -15.24
C PRO A 66 -1.75 -15.21 -14.33
N GLN A 67 -0.72 -14.37 -14.56
CA GLN A 67 0.53 -14.35 -13.80
C GLN A 67 1.41 -15.62 -13.87
N ARG A 68 1.12 -16.59 -14.75
CA ARG A 68 2.02 -17.72 -15.01
C ARG A 68 3.27 -17.25 -15.77
N GLY A 69 4.44 -17.76 -15.38
CA GLY A 69 5.71 -17.53 -16.08
C GLY A 69 5.75 -18.21 -17.46
N SER A 70 6.61 -17.71 -18.36
CA SER A 70 6.81 -18.26 -19.70
C SER A 70 8.28 -18.23 -20.08
N GLU A 71 8.78 -19.32 -20.65
CA GLU A 71 10.15 -19.39 -21.20
C GLU A 71 10.26 -18.83 -22.62
N MET A 72 9.13 -18.53 -23.26
CA MET A 72 9.10 -17.98 -24.63
C MET A 72 9.61 -16.54 -24.73
N PHE A 73 9.48 -15.76 -23.65
CA PHE A 73 9.81 -14.33 -23.64
C PHE A 73 10.99 -14.05 -22.71
N ALA A 74 11.85 -13.10 -23.10
CA ALA A 74 13.07 -12.78 -22.36
C ALA A 74 12.84 -12.28 -20.93
N ASP A 75 11.65 -11.74 -20.64
CA ASP A 75 11.26 -11.25 -19.32
C ASP A 75 10.59 -12.31 -18.44
N GLY A 76 10.45 -13.55 -18.92
CA GLY A 76 9.85 -14.65 -18.17
C GLY A 76 8.32 -14.52 -17.97
N ARG A 77 7.68 -13.48 -18.51
CA ARG A 77 6.26 -13.17 -18.23
C ARG A 77 5.33 -13.83 -19.23
N GLY A 78 4.33 -14.57 -18.72
CA GLY A 78 3.20 -15.00 -19.54
C GLY A 78 2.23 -13.88 -19.90
N ALA A 79 2.04 -12.90 -19.01
CA ALA A 79 1.22 -11.73 -19.28
C ALA A 79 2.03 -10.65 -20.02
N ARG A 80 1.66 -10.41 -21.28
CA ARG A 80 2.32 -9.41 -22.15
C ARG A 80 1.79 -7.99 -21.89
N PRO A 81 2.64 -6.97 -21.92
CA PRO A 81 2.18 -5.58 -21.90
C PRO A 81 1.33 -5.30 -23.14
N GLN A 82 0.36 -4.41 -22.99
CA GLN A 82 -0.40 -3.88 -24.12
C GLN A 82 0.51 -3.01 -24.99
N VAL A 83 0.21 -2.95 -26.30
CA VAL A 83 0.91 -2.04 -27.20
C VAL A 83 0.48 -0.61 -26.86
N VAL A 84 1.44 0.32 -26.84
CA VAL A 84 1.16 1.72 -26.51
C VAL A 84 0.16 2.29 -27.50
N ASN A 85 -0.78 3.11 -27.02
CA ASN A 85 -1.86 3.74 -27.81
C ASN A 85 -2.91 2.77 -28.38
N THR A 86 -2.99 1.52 -27.92
CA THR A 86 -4.13 0.65 -28.26
C THR A 86 -5.29 0.88 -27.30
N VAL A 87 -6.49 1.07 -27.85
CA VAL A 87 -7.72 1.21 -27.06
C VAL A 87 -8.53 -0.09 -27.16
N ALA A 88 -8.82 -0.71 -26.01
CA ALA A 88 -9.68 -1.87 -25.95
C ALA A 88 -11.16 -1.47 -26.12
N ARG A 89 -11.98 -2.37 -26.68
CA ARG A 89 -13.43 -2.15 -26.75
C ARG A 89 -14.00 -1.95 -25.34
N GLY A 90 -14.71 -0.84 -25.13
CA GLY A 90 -15.29 -0.49 -23.83
C GLY A 90 -14.33 0.25 -22.87
N GLN A 91 -13.10 0.54 -23.29
CA GLN A 91 -12.12 1.37 -22.55
C GLN A 91 -11.80 2.67 -23.30
N LEU A 92 -12.72 3.14 -24.11
CA LEU A 92 -12.52 4.37 -24.85
C LEU A 92 -12.82 5.56 -23.94
N ASP A 93 -11.78 6.29 -23.57
CA ASP A 93 -11.84 7.47 -22.71
C ASP A 93 -12.09 8.72 -23.58
N GLU A 94 -13.27 8.84 -24.20
CA GLU A 94 -13.55 9.81 -25.28
C GLU A 94 -13.44 11.29 -24.93
N THR A 95 -13.04 11.68 -23.70
CA THR A 95 -12.95 13.05 -23.10
C THR A 95 -13.85 13.26 -21.87
N SER A 96 -14.33 12.20 -21.23
CA SER A 96 -15.10 12.37 -19.99
C SER A 96 -14.19 12.76 -18.83
N TYR A 97 -14.50 13.90 -18.20
CA TYR A 97 -13.94 14.34 -16.91
C TYR A 97 -13.89 13.22 -15.87
N TYR A 98 -14.81 12.26 -15.94
CA TYR A 98 -14.83 11.09 -15.07
C TYR A 98 -13.57 10.19 -15.16
N TYR A 99 -13.00 9.99 -16.35
CA TYR A 99 -11.84 9.10 -16.52
C TYR A 99 -10.51 9.81 -16.31
N THR A 100 -10.45 11.10 -16.65
CA THR A 100 -9.21 11.89 -16.68
C THR A 100 -9.04 12.81 -15.48
N GLY A 101 -10.14 13.23 -14.84
CA GLY A 101 -10.13 14.24 -13.77
C GLY A 101 -9.78 15.66 -14.24
N VAL A 102 -9.71 15.90 -15.55
CA VAL A 102 -9.37 17.20 -16.12
C VAL A 102 -10.25 17.50 -17.32
N VAL A 103 -10.55 18.76 -17.53
CA VAL A 103 -11.21 19.26 -18.74
C VAL A 103 -10.21 20.08 -19.56
N GLN A 104 -10.50 20.29 -20.84
CA GLN A 104 -9.71 21.20 -21.66
C GLN A 104 -10.14 22.64 -21.37
N GLY A 105 -9.22 23.45 -20.86
CA GLY A 105 -9.45 24.87 -20.57
C GLY A 105 -9.51 25.70 -21.85
N ALA A 106 -10.03 26.93 -21.74
CA ALA A 106 -10.16 27.86 -22.87
C ALA A 106 -8.82 28.25 -23.51
N ASN A 107 -7.72 28.11 -22.77
CA ASN A 107 -6.35 28.33 -23.24
C ASN A 107 -5.73 27.08 -23.90
N GLY A 108 -6.50 25.99 -24.06
CA GLY A 108 -6.03 24.72 -24.62
C GLY A 108 -5.24 23.84 -23.65
N TYR A 109 -4.99 24.29 -22.43
CA TYR A 109 -4.29 23.52 -21.40
C TYR A 109 -5.27 22.74 -20.51
N ARG A 110 -4.76 21.74 -19.78
CA ARG A 110 -5.55 20.99 -18.80
C ARG A 110 -6.07 21.93 -17.71
N GLU A 111 -7.32 21.75 -17.31
CA GLU A 111 -7.96 22.46 -16.22
C GLU A 111 -8.56 21.47 -15.22
N GLU A 112 -8.23 21.66 -13.95
CA GLU A 112 -8.79 20.92 -12.82
C GLU A 112 -10.05 21.62 -12.31
N LYS A 113 -11.04 20.87 -11.83
CA LYS A 113 -12.34 21.41 -11.38
C LYS A 113 -12.65 20.95 -9.96
N ASP A 114 -13.32 21.80 -9.19
CA ASP A 114 -13.75 21.47 -7.83
C ASP A 114 -15.18 20.90 -7.86
N GLN A 115 -15.34 19.76 -8.53
CA GLN A 115 -16.64 19.08 -8.66
C GLN A 115 -16.47 17.57 -8.77
N LEU A 116 -17.43 16.82 -8.23
CA LEU A 116 -17.54 15.38 -8.46
C LEU A 116 -18.39 15.10 -9.72
N PRO A 117 -18.04 14.11 -10.54
CA PRO A 117 -18.82 13.75 -11.73
C PRO A 117 -20.14 13.02 -11.42
N PHE A 118 -20.39 12.70 -10.14
CA PHE A 118 -21.61 12.06 -9.66
C PHE A 118 -21.96 12.56 -8.25
N PRO A 119 -23.21 12.38 -7.79
CA PRO A 119 -23.64 12.86 -6.46
C PRO A 119 -22.83 12.26 -5.31
N VAL A 120 -22.53 13.07 -4.31
CA VAL A 120 -21.89 12.60 -3.07
C VAL A 120 -22.93 11.93 -2.20
N THR A 121 -22.78 10.63 -1.98
CA THR A 121 -23.60 9.86 -1.03
C THR A 121 -22.73 9.31 0.10
N LEU A 122 -23.35 8.89 1.21
CA LEU A 122 -22.62 8.19 2.27
C LEU A 122 -21.93 6.92 1.75
N ASP A 123 -22.53 6.20 0.82
CA ASP A 123 -21.90 5.02 0.20
C ASP A 123 -20.62 5.38 -0.54
N VAL A 124 -20.60 6.50 -1.26
CA VAL A 124 -19.39 7.03 -1.91
C VAL A 124 -18.32 7.36 -0.87
N LEU A 125 -18.71 8.01 0.23
CA LEU A 125 -17.76 8.38 1.29
C LEU A 125 -17.21 7.15 2.03
N HIS A 126 -18.04 6.17 2.39
CA HIS A 126 -17.60 4.91 2.99
C HIS A 126 -16.69 4.12 2.05
N ARG A 127 -17.01 4.11 0.75
CA ARG A 127 -16.16 3.49 -0.26
C ARG A 127 -14.82 4.20 -0.37
N GLY A 128 -14.84 5.54 -0.34
CA GLY A 128 -13.64 6.37 -0.35
C GLY A 128 -12.77 6.13 0.88
N GLU A 129 -13.37 6.05 2.06
CA GLU A 129 -12.70 5.70 3.32
C GLU A 129 -12.05 4.32 3.23
N GLU A 130 -12.79 3.29 2.79
CA GLU A 130 -12.30 1.94 2.64
C GLU A 130 -11.05 1.91 1.74
N ARG A 131 -11.12 2.56 0.58
CA ARG A 131 -10.03 2.62 -0.39
C ARG A 131 -8.85 3.45 0.10
N PHE A 132 -9.10 4.59 0.75
CA PHE A 132 -8.06 5.40 1.38
C PHE A 132 -7.32 4.60 2.45
N ASN A 133 -8.06 3.89 3.30
CA ASN A 133 -7.51 3.04 4.36
C ASN A 133 -6.62 1.91 3.83
N ILE A 134 -6.92 1.36 2.65
CA ILE A 134 -6.12 0.31 2.01
C ILE A 134 -4.86 0.87 1.33
N TYR A 135 -5.01 1.92 0.51
CA TYR A 135 -3.95 2.35 -0.41
C TYR A 135 -3.18 3.59 0.04
N CYS A 136 -3.82 4.51 0.75
CA CYS A 136 -3.28 5.84 1.01
C CYS A 136 -2.66 5.96 2.41
N THR A 137 -3.25 5.31 3.41
CA THR A 137 -2.81 5.43 4.82
C THR A 137 -1.37 4.99 5.12
N PRO A 138 -0.75 4.02 4.40
CA PRO A 138 0.65 3.68 4.65
C PRO A 138 1.60 4.88 4.53
N CYS A 139 1.25 5.87 3.69
CA CYS A 139 2.03 7.09 3.49
C CYS A 139 1.36 8.32 4.11
N HIS A 140 0.05 8.51 3.93
CA HIS A 140 -0.66 9.72 4.35
C HIS A 140 -1.23 9.67 5.77
N SER A 141 -1.11 8.53 6.48
CA SER A 141 -1.82 8.19 7.73
C SER A 141 -3.34 8.11 7.58
N ARG A 142 -4.02 7.53 8.56
CA ARG A 142 -5.51 7.50 8.63
C ARG A 142 -6.14 8.87 8.73
N VAL A 143 -5.46 9.80 9.40
CA VAL A 143 -5.94 11.16 9.62
C VAL A 143 -5.44 12.12 8.55
N GLY A 144 -4.74 11.68 7.50
CA GLY A 144 -4.31 12.54 6.38
C GLY A 144 -3.15 13.50 6.69
N ASN A 145 -2.49 13.36 7.84
CA ASN A 145 -1.43 14.30 8.27
C ASN A 145 -0.05 14.09 7.62
N GLY A 146 0.09 13.11 6.73
CA GLY A 146 1.36 12.82 6.03
C GLY A 146 2.36 11.98 6.83
N LEU A 147 2.00 11.51 8.03
CA LEU A 147 2.85 10.72 8.93
C LEU A 147 2.52 9.23 8.91
N GLY A 148 2.28 8.66 7.73
CA GLY A 148 2.05 7.22 7.59
C GLY A 148 3.25 6.38 8.03
N GLU A 149 3.01 5.11 8.35
CA GLU A 149 4.02 4.19 8.88
C GLU A 149 5.26 4.08 7.99
N ILE A 150 5.10 4.11 6.66
CA ILE A 150 6.21 4.04 5.71
C ILE A 150 7.07 5.32 5.78
N VAL A 151 6.46 6.48 6.01
CA VAL A 151 7.17 7.76 6.20
C VAL A 151 7.98 7.73 7.50
N GLN A 152 7.40 7.21 8.58
CA GLN A 152 8.10 7.09 9.87
C GLN A 152 9.32 6.15 9.80
N ARG A 153 9.32 5.23 8.84
CA ARG A 153 10.42 4.30 8.55
C ARG A 153 11.46 4.84 7.55
N GLY A 154 11.40 6.12 7.19
CA GLY A 154 12.44 6.80 6.40
C GLY A 154 12.10 7.03 4.92
N TYR A 155 10.86 6.76 4.49
CA TYR A 155 10.42 7.20 3.17
C TYR A 155 10.23 8.72 3.10
N LYS A 156 10.27 9.29 1.90
CA LYS A 156 10.07 10.74 1.71
C LYS A 156 8.71 11.17 2.31
N PRO A 157 8.64 12.26 3.10
CA PRO A 157 7.40 12.71 3.71
C PRO A 157 6.28 12.88 2.69
N ALA A 158 5.13 12.31 3.01
CA ALA A 158 3.91 12.53 2.26
C ALA A 158 3.33 13.91 2.59
N ALA A 159 2.57 14.46 1.66
CA ALA A 159 1.85 15.71 1.88
C ALA A 159 0.86 15.58 3.05
N ASN A 160 0.89 16.53 3.98
CA ASN A 160 -0.21 16.78 4.90
C ASN A 160 -1.41 17.30 4.07
N LEU A 161 -2.54 16.60 4.12
CA LEU A 161 -3.75 16.90 3.37
C LEU A 161 -4.54 18.07 3.94
N HIS A 162 -4.23 18.49 5.17
CA HIS A 162 -4.87 19.60 5.88
C HIS A 162 -4.17 20.94 5.72
N ASP A 163 -3.02 20.99 5.03
CA ASP A 163 -2.34 22.26 4.83
C ASP A 163 -3.06 23.13 3.80
N GLN A 164 -2.82 24.44 3.88
CA GLN A 164 -3.48 25.43 3.03
C GLN A 164 -3.29 25.15 1.53
N VAL A 165 -2.12 24.63 1.15
CA VAL A 165 -1.83 24.33 -0.26
C VAL A 165 -2.72 23.20 -0.75
N ARG A 166 -2.93 22.15 0.06
CA ARG A 166 -3.79 21.02 -0.30
C ARG A 166 -5.26 21.39 -0.20
N THR A 167 -5.70 22.04 0.87
CA THR A 167 -7.12 22.42 1.01
C THR A 167 -7.58 23.39 -0.10
N ALA A 168 -6.67 24.17 -0.67
CA ALA A 168 -6.95 25.03 -1.82
C ALA A 168 -6.96 24.31 -3.19
N GLN A 169 -6.56 23.04 -3.27
CA GLN A 169 -6.60 22.31 -4.54
C GLN A 169 -8.04 21.92 -4.91
N PRO A 170 -8.41 21.98 -6.20
CA PRO A 170 -9.67 21.44 -6.68
C PRO A 170 -9.79 19.93 -6.40
N LEU A 171 -11.00 19.42 -6.20
CA LEU A 171 -11.24 18.01 -5.95
C LEU A 171 -10.62 17.10 -7.02
N SER A 172 -10.66 17.52 -8.29
CA SER A 172 -10.10 16.75 -9.40
C SER A 172 -8.57 16.65 -9.39
N HIS A 173 -7.88 17.54 -8.66
CA HIS A 173 -6.44 17.46 -8.43
C HIS A 173 -6.05 16.10 -7.83
N TYR A 174 -6.79 15.66 -6.81
CA TYR A 174 -6.52 14.41 -6.12
C TYR A 174 -6.74 13.21 -7.04
N PHE A 175 -7.79 13.25 -7.86
CA PHE A 175 -8.01 12.25 -8.90
C PHE A 175 -6.82 12.18 -9.85
N TYR A 176 -6.35 13.34 -10.34
CA TYR A 176 -5.24 13.41 -11.28
C TYR A 176 -3.95 12.85 -10.66
N VAL A 177 -3.63 13.23 -9.42
CA VAL A 177 -2.46 12.74 -8.68
C VAL A 177 -2.51 11.23 -8.46
N MET A 178 -3.67 10.66 -8.11
CA MET A 178 -3.83 9.20 -8.01
C MET A 178 -3.67 8.50 -9.37
N THR A 179 -4.00 9.18 -10.46
CA THR A 179 -3.94 8.61 -11.81
C THR A 179 -2.54 8.65 -12.41
N HIS A 180 -1.76 9.68 -12.14
CA HIS A 180 -0.47 9.92 -12.81
C HIS A 180 0.74 9.94 -11.86
N GLY A 181 0.51 9.84 -10.55
CA GLY A 181 1.52 10.08 -9.53
C GLY A 181 1.85 11.57 -9.37
N TYR A 182 2.62 11.89 -8.33
CA TYR A 182 3.13 13.24 -8.09
C TYR A 182 4.41 13.23 -7.25
N GLY A 183 5.51 13.75 -7.78
CA GLY A 183 6.79 13.77 -7.09
C GLY A 183 7.30 12.37 -6.76
N ALA A 184 7.27 11.99 -5.48
CA ALA A 184 7.65 10.65 -5.02
C ALA A 184 6.46 9.69 -4.88
N MET A 185 5.22 10.17 -5.05
CA MET A 185 4.03 9.33 -5.03
C MET A 185 3.91 8.60 -6.38
N PRO A 186 3.87 7.25 -6.41
CA PRO A 186 3.61 6.49 -7.63
C PRO A 186 2.16 6.69 -8.10
N ASP A 187 1.88 6.32 -9.35
CA ASP A 187 0.50 6.23 -9.80
C ASP A 187 -0.22 5.03 -9.16
N TYR A 188 -1.53 5.14 -9.02
CA TYR A 188 -2.42 4.10 -8.50
C TYR A 188 -3.46 3.67 -9.54
N SER A 189 -3.20 3.95 -10.83
CA SER A 189 -4.18 3.78 -11.90
C SER A 189 -4.55 2.31 -12.15
N ALA A 190 -3.63 1.39 -11.86
CA ALA A 190 -3.86 -0.04 -11.98
C ALA A 190 -4.57 -0.66 -10.77
N GLN A 191 -4.52 0.01 -9.60
CA GLN A 191 -5.08 -0.49 -8.34
C GLN A 191 -6.44 0.13 -8.03
N LEU A 192 -6.67 1.38 -8.42
CA LEU A 192 -7.90 2.12 -8.19
C LEU A 192 -8.64 2.37 -9.50
N THR A 193 -9.88 1.90 -9.56
CA THR A 193 -10.80 2.24 -10.66
C THR A 193 -11.10 3.74 -10.66
N PRO A 194 -11.54 4.34 -11.79
CA PRO A 194 -11.95 5.75 -11.82
C PRO A 194 -12.99 6.10 -10.75
N ALA A 195 -14.00 5.23 -10.52
CA ALA A 195 -14.98 5.40 -9.46
C ALA A 195 -14.33 5.46 -8.08
N ASP A 196 -13.42 4.53 -7.78
CA ASP A 196 -12.72 4.47 -6.50
C ASP A 196 -11.80 5.69 -6.29
N ARG A 197 -11.14 6.19 -7.35
CA ARG A 197 -10.34 7.43 -7.29
C ARG A 197 -11.19 8.64 -6.95
N TRP A 198 -12.38 8.77 -7.53
CA TRP A 198 -13.31 9.85 -7.17
C TRP A 198 -13.84 9.72 -5.74
N ALA A 199 -14.16 8.49 -5.31
CA ALA A 199 -14.58 8.22 -3.94
C ALA A 199 -13.49 8.60 -2.93
N VAL A 200 -12.22 8.25 -3.21
CA VAL A 200 -11.08 8.67 -2.38
C VAL A 200 -10.91 10.18 -2.39
N ALA A 201 -11.04 10.85 -3.53
CA ALA A 201 -10.97 12.31 -3.61
C ALA A 201 -12.08 13.00 -2.77
N ALA A 202 -13.30 12.45 -2.80
CA ALA A 202 -14.40 12.90 -1.94
C ALA A 202 -14.08 12.71 -0.45
N TYR A 203 -13.52 11.55 -0.09
CA TYR A 203 -13.12 11.26 1.29
C TYR A 203 -11.97 12.14 1.78
N ILE A 204 -11.01 12.51 0.92
CA ILE A 204 -9.98 13.50 1.25
C ILE A 204 -10.62 14.84 1.61
N ARG A 205 -11.63 15.30 0.86
CA ARG A 205 -12.36 16.54 1.20
C ARG A 205 -13.12 16.40 2.52
N ALA A 206 -13.71 15.23 2.80
CA ALA A 206 -14.34 14.96 4.09
C ALA A 206 -13.33 15.02 5.25
N LEU A 207 -12.13 14.46 5.09
CA LEU A 207 -11.04 14.57 6.06
C LEU A 207 -10.65 16.03 6.31
N GLN A 208 -10.54 16.85 5.27
CA GLN A 208 -10.23 18.27 5.39
C GLN A 208 -11.31 19.02 6.19
N LEU A 209 -12.58 18.77 5.86
CA LEU A 209 -13.72 19.33 6.58
C LEU A 209 -13.79 18.83 8.04
N SER A 210 -13.36 17.61 8.32
CA SER A 210 -13.34 17.09 9.70
C SER A 210 -12.43 17.90 10.63
N GLN A 211 -11.50 18.70 10.08
CA GLN A 211 -10.57 19.53 10.86
C GLN A 211 -10.86 21.03 10.77
N ALA A 212 -11.49 21.47 9.69
CA ALA A 212 -11.64 22.90 9.36
C ALA A 212 -13.06 23.29 8.92
N ALA A 213 -14.08 22.49 9.24
CA ALA A 213 -15.47 22.85 8.99
C ALA A 213 -15.88 24.07 9.82
N ASN A 214 -16.60 24.99 9.17
CA ASN A 214 -17.18 26.19 9.76
C ASN A 214 -18.71 26.09 9.77
N GLN A 215 -19.37 26.93 10.55
CA GLN A 215 -20.83 27.02 10.60
C GLN A 215 -21.46 27.24 9.22
N SER A 216 -20.75 27.92 8.32
CA SER A 216 -21.18 28.18 6.94
C SER A 216 -21.24 26.94 6.06
N ASP A 217 -20.53 25.87 6.42
CA ASP A 217 -20.47 24.63 5.63
C ASP A 217 -21.70 23.73 5.89
N VAL A 218 -22.50 24.07 6.91
CA VAL A 218 -23.67 23.32 7.32
C VAL A 218 -24.93 23.96 6.70
N PRO A 219 -25.83 23.17 6.08
CA PRO A 219 -27.08 23.70 5.53
C PRO A 219 -27.91 24.48 6.56
N ALA A 220 -28.53 25.57 6.11
CA ALA A 220 -29.38 26.41 6.94
C ALA A 220 -30.50 25.59 7.61
N GLY A 221 -30.68 25.76 8.93
CA GLY A 221 -31.65 25.03 9.73
C GLY A 221 -31.11 23.78 10.43
N THR A 222 -29.87 23.38 10.15
CA THR A 222 -29.19 22.33 10.91
C THR A 222 -28.61 22.91 12.20
N GLN A 223 -28.88 22.26 13.34
CA GLN A 223 -28.25 22.66 14.60
C GLN A 223 -26.81 22.15 14.65
N VAL A 224 -25.87 23.05 14.93
CA VAL A 224 -24.48 22.70 15.18
C VAL A 224 -24.26 22.74 16.68
N GLU A 225 -23.98 21.57 17.25
CA GLU A 225 -23.70 21.39 18.66
C GLU A 225 -22.19 21.42 18.89
N SER A 226 -21.75 21.97 20.02
CA SER A 226 -20.34 21.90 20.35
C SER A 226 -19.98 20.48 20.79
N LEU A 227 -18.77 20.02 20.48
CA LEU A 227 -18.30 18.70 20.93
C LEU A 227 -18.35 18.53 22.46
N LYS A 228 -18.28 19.64 23.22
CA LYS A 228 -18.44 19.61 24.67
C LYS A 228 -19.87 19.29 25.09
N ASP A 229 -20.85 19.87 24.39
CA ASP A 229 -22.27 19.63 24.67
C ASP A 229 -22.64 18.19 24.30
N VAL A 230 -22.18 17.72 23.14
CA VAL A 230 -22.33 16.31 22.72
C VAL A 230 -21.69 15.36 23.75
N ALA A 231 -20.48 15.67 24.24
CA ALA A 231 -19.81 14.86 25.25
C ALA A 231 -20.62 14.79 26.56
N ALA A 232 -21.17 15.92 27.01
CA ALA A 232 -22.01 15.96 28.21
C ALA A 232 -23.31 15.17 28.03
N GLN A 233 -23.95 15.27 26.86
CA GLN A 233 -25.16 14.53 26.52
C GLN A 233 -24.93 13.01 26.48
N GLU A 234 -23.83 12.58 25.86
CA GLU A 234 -23.47 11.17 25.70
C GLU A 234 -22.74 10.59 26.93
N LYS A 235 -22.58 11.37 28.01
CA LYS A 235 -21.85 10.99 29.24
C LYS A 235 -20.40 10.55 28.95
N LEU A 236 -19.77 11.17 27.97
CA LEU A 236 -18.36 11.01 27.65
C LEU A 236 -17.51 11.84 28.62
N PRO A 237 -16.27 11.43 28.91
CA PRO A 237 -15.39 12.19 29.80
C PRO A 237 -15.08 13.57 29.20
N ASP A 238 -14.87 14.59 30.06
CA ASP A 238 -14.52 15.96 29.62
C ASP A 238 -13.28 16.03 28.71
N SER A 239 -12.40 15.03 28.82
CA SER A 239 -11.23 14.86 27.96
C SER A 239 -11.57 14.48 26.51
N PHE A 240 -12.79 14.03 26.21
CA PHE A 240 -13.23 13.67 24.87
C PHE A 240 -13.19 14.86 23.91
N ALA A 241 -13.61 16.04 24.38
CA ALA A 241 -13.60 17.26 23.58
C ALA A 241 -12.26 18.02 23.64
N GLN A 242 -11.27 17.50 24.37
CA GLN A 242 -9.93 18.09 24.47
C GLN A 242 -9.01 17.53 23.36
N ALA A 243 -7.90 18.24 23.11
CA ALA A 243 -6.89 17.74 22.19
C ALA A 243 -6.38 16.37 22.68
N TRP A 244 -6.44 15.37 21.79
CA TRP A 244 -5.95 14.04 22.10
C TRP A 244 -4.42 14.05 22.21
N ASN A 245 -3.91 13.74 23.40
CA ASN A 245 -2.48 13.57 23.63
C ASN A 245 -2.12 12.08 23.58
N LEU A 246 -0.99 11.77 22.96
CA LEU A 246 -0.44 10.42 23.02
C LEU A 246 -0.01 10.14 24.47
N PRO A 247 -0.35 8.97 25.04
CA PRO A 247 0.08 8.64 26.39
C PRO A 247 1.62 8.57 26.45
N GLY A 248 2.21 8.89 27.61
CA GLY A 248 3.67 8.85 27.78
C GLY A 248 4.30 7.46 27.57
N THR A 249 3.47 6.42 27.47
CA THR A 249 3.84 5.05 27.12
C THR A 249 3.89 4.77 25.61
N ALA A 250 3.53 5.74 24.77
CA ALA A 250 3.60 5.59 23.32
C ALA A 250 5.06 5.44 22.86
N VAL A 251 5.35 4.34 22.16
CA VAL A 251 6.68 4.06 21.61
C VAL A 251 6.77 4.72 20.23
N TYR A 252 7.76 5.58 20.04
CA TYR A 252 8.02 6.23 18.76
C TYR A 252 9.29 5.65 18.13
N ALA A 253 9.26 5.45 16.80
CA ALA A 253 10.43 4.99 16.06
C ALA A 253 11.58 6.03 16.05
N ASN A 254 11.27 7.32 16.23
CA ASN A 254 12.21 8.43 16.36
C ASN A 254 11.79 9.34 17.54
N GLN A 255 12.72 10.14 18.09
CA GLN A 255 12.42 11.08 19.18
C GLN A 255 11.12 11.84 18.89
N ALA A 256 10.16 11.77 19.81
CA ALA A 256 8.87 12.42 19.68
C ALA A 256 9.12 13.88 19.25
N PRO A 257 8.63 14.32 18.07
CA PRO A 257 8.72 15.74 17.75
C PRO A 257 8.03 16.48 18.89
N ALA A 258 8.64 17.56 19.38
CA ALA A 258 8.03 18.42 20.39
C ALA A 258 6.59 18.68 19.94
N GLN A 259 5.63 18.11 20.67
CA GLN A 259 4.22 18.18 20.31
C GLN A 259 3.84 19.66 20.37
N LYS A 260 3.89 20.33 19.22
CA LYS A 260 3.20 21.60 19.07
C LYS A 260 1.73 21.23 19.01
N GLU A 261 1.00 21.75 19.98
CA GLU A 261 -0.43 21.54 20.17
C GLU A 261 -1.20 21.59 18.86
N GLY A 262 -2.16 20.67 18.75
CA GLY A 262 -3.13 20.64 17.68
C GLY A 262 -3.64 19.22 17.47
N THR A 263 -4.93 19.14 17.13
CA THR A 263 -5.70 17.95 16.76
C THR A 263 -4.85 16.88 16.08
N PRO A 264 -5.06 15.57 16.29
CA PRO A 264 -4.25 14.47 15.72
C PRO A 264 -3.92 14.56 14.21
N ALA A 265 -4.65 15.39 13.46
CA ALA A 265 -4.43 15.74 12.07
C ALA A 265 -3.33 16.78 11.76
N MET A 266 -2.82 17.52 12.74
CA MET A 266 -1.72 18.46 12.50
C MET A 266 -0.37 17.75 12.64
N GLY A 267 0.01 17.02 11.59
CA GLY A 267 1.41 16.71 11.36
C GLY A 267 2.19 18.03 11.19
N PRO A 268 3.52 18.04 11.46
CA PRO A 268 4.31 19.25 11.24
C PRO A 268 4.04 19.75 9.82
N ALA A 269 3.76 21.05 9.67
CA ALA A 269 3.73 21.68 8.36
C ALA A 269 4.97 21.24 7.61
N ASN A 270 4.77 20.70 6.40
CA ASN A 270 5.76 20.11 5.51
C ASN A 270 7.19 20.59 5.84
N THR A 271 8.11 19.69 6.18
CA THR A 271 9.54 20.02 6.32
C THR A 271 10.17 20.50 5.00
N ALA A 272 9.39 20.50 3.91
CA ALA A 272 9.68 21.20 2.66
C ALA A 272 9.67 22.73 2.78
N ASP A 273 9.34 23.31 3.94
CA ASP A 273 9.71 24.69 4.26
C ASP A 273 11.21 24.75 4.60
N PRO A 274 12.08 25.34 3.74
CA PRO A 274 13.53 25.37 3.93
C PRO A 274 13.98 26.06 5.22
N VAL A 275 13.06 26.72 5.94
CA VAL A 275 13.33 27.38 7.23
C VAL A 275 13.46 26.39 8.40
N GLN A 276 12.85 25.19 8.33
CA GLN A 276 12.82 24.26 9.48
C GLN A 276 14.02 23.29 9.52
N ILE A 277 14.71 23.06 8.40
CA ILE A 277 15.85 22.14 8.32
C ILE A 277 17.14 22.71 8.93
N ASN A 278 17.24 24.03 9.10
CA ASN A 278 18.46 24.71 9.55
C ASN A 278 18.49 25.10 11.03
N LYS A 279 17.40 24.88 11.80
CA LYS A 279 17.37 25.26 13.23
C LYS A 279 17.99 24.23 14.19
N GLY A 280 18.36 23.05 13.70
CA GLY A 280 19.00 21.99 14.51
C GLY A 280 20.53 21.97 14.51
N ALA A 281 21.19 22.76 13.65
CA ALA A 281 22.64 22.66 13.43
C ALA A 281 23.48 23.80 14.02
N ALA A 282 22.86 24.79 14.68
CA ALA A 282 23.56 25.93 15.28
C ALA A 282 23.48 25.86 16.81
N GLY A 283 24.37 25.09 17.43
CA GLY A 283 24.39 25.00 18.89
C GLY A 283 25.39 24.02 19.49
N LYS A 284 26.60 23.88 18.93
CA LYS A 284 27.79 23.38 19.65
C LYS A 284 29.06 24.01 19.10
N LYS A 285 29.39 25.19 19.62
CA LYS A 285 30.76 25.61 19.94
C LYS A 285 30.69 26.43 21.22
#